data_AF-A0A382XX02-F1
#
_entry.id   AF-A0A382XX02-F1
#
_cell.length_a   1.000
_cell.length_b   1.000
_cell.length_c   1.000
_cell.angle_alpha   90.00
_cell.angle_beta   90.00
_cell.angle_gamma   90.00
#
_symmetry.space_group_name_H-M   'P 1'
#
loop_
_entity.id
_entity.type
_entity.pdbx_description
1 polymer ?
#
loop_
_entity_poly.entity_id
_entity_poly.type
_entity_poly.pdbx_seq_one_letter_code
_entity_poly.pdbx_strand_id
1 'polypeptide(L)'
;VKYILIIISLIILSSDAYSQNTQITSFSKSKKLLLKVYKDNPYTLYCGCTFKGKKPNLSSCGYIPKKDKKRANRIEWEHVVPAHAFGQSFSEWRNGHPKCVSKKGKKFKGRKCAQKMNEEYRRMQADMFNLYPAIGEVNGRRSNYSMAIIEGEKREFGKCDVEIKSRKVEPREEIRGEIARTYLYMDSVYPGRGIISKKN
;
A
#
# COMPACT_ATOMS: atom_id res chain seq x y z
N VAL A 1 -24.18 54.17 -25.53
CA VAL A 1 -24.08 52.72 -25.81
C VAL A 1 -22.95 52.15 -24.95
N LYS A 2 -23.30 51.15 -24.11
CA LYS A 2 -22.44 50.13 -23.48
C LYS A 2 -21.40 50.58 -22.44
N TYR A 3 -21.85 50.59 -21.18
CA TYR A 3 -21.01 50.22 -20.04
C TYR A 3 -20.57 48.75 -20.22
N ILE A 4 -19.27 48.52 -20.39
CA ILE A 4 -18.68 47.18 -20.42
C ILE A 4 -18.34 46.80 -18.98
N LEU A 5 -19.25 46.09 -18.33
CA LEU A 5 -18.99 45.37 -17.08
C LEU A 5 -18.13 44.15 -17.42
N ILE A 6 -16.83 44.23 -17.11
CA ILE A 6 -15.93 43.06 -17.12
C ILE A 6 -16.28 42.23 -15.89
N ILE A 7 -17.09 41.19 -16.09
CA ILE A 7 -17.34 40.15 -15.10
C ILE A 7 -16.07 39.28 -15.05
N ILE A 8 -15.20 39.53 -14.08
CA ILE A 8 -14.12 38.61 -13.72
C ILE A 8 -14.78 37.39 -13.09
N SER A 9 -15.02 36.36 -13.91
CA SER A 9 -15.43 35.05 -13.43
C SER A 9 -14.25 34.45 -12.66
N LEU A 10 -14.30 34.51 -11.32
CA LEU A 10 -13.41 33.75 -10.45
C LEU A 10 -13.68 32.27 -10.73
N ILE A 11 -12.87 31.65 -11.59
CA ILE A 11 -12.80 30.20 -11.69
C ILE A 11 -12.18 29.73 -10.38
N ILE A 12 -13.04 29.45 -9.39
CA ILE A 12 -12.65 28.67 -8.22
C ILE A 12 -12.28 27.31 -8.77
N LEU A 13 -10.98 27.08 -8.99
CA LEU A 13 -10.42 25.75 -9.14
C LEU A 13 -10.72 25.04 -7.82
N SER A 14 -11.86 24.35 -7.77
CA SER A 14 -12.15 23.37 -6.74
C SER A 14 -10.99 22.39 -6.79
N SER A 15 -10.03 22.54 -5.89
CA SER A 15 -9.05 21.50 -5.64
C SER A 15 -9.85 20.30 -5.19
N ASP A 16 -10.03 19.33 -6.08
CA ASP A 16 -10.59 18.03 -5.76
C ASP A 16 -9.71 17.41 -4.69
N ALA A 17 -10.00 17.72 -3.43
CA ALA A 17 -9.40 17.07 -2.30
C ALA A 17 -9.86 15.63 -2.37
N TYR A 18 -8.94 14.73 -2.71
CA TYR A 18 -9.21 13.30 -2.68
C TYR A 18 -9.80 12.96 -1.30
N SER A 19 -11.03 12.45 -1.30
CA SER A 19 -11.67 12.08 -0.05
C SER A 19 -11.08 10.78 0.46
N GLN A 20 -10.65 10.79 1.73
CA GLN A 20 -10.23 9.58 2.41
C GLN A 20 -11.29 8.47 2.33
N ASN A 21 -10.89 7.21 2.44
CA ASN A 21 -11.86 6.12 2.57
C ASN A 21 -12.73 6.30 3.84
N THR A 22 -14.03 6.52 3.65
CA THR A 22 -15.02 6.69 4.73
C THR A 22 -15.90 5.46 4.96
N GLN A 23 -15.94 4.51 4.01
CA GLN A 23 -16.96 3.46 3.98
C GLN A 23 -16.41 2.06 4.30
N ILE A 24 -15.19 1.75 3.86
CA ILE A 24 -14.65 0.39 3.94
C ILE A 24 -13.75 0.29 5.17
N THR A 25 -14.19 -0.43 6.19
CA THR A 25 -13.42 -0.63 7.44
C THR A 25 -12.86 -2.06 7.57
N SER A 26 -13.03 -2.90 6.55
CA SER A 26 -12.57 -4.29 6.55
C SER A 26 -11.58 -4.51 5.43
N PHE A 27 -10.32 -4.77 5.79
CA PHE A 27 -9.28 -5.13 4.83
C PHE A 27 -9.69 -6.35 3.97
N SER A 28 -10.39 -7.32 4.56
CA SER A 28 -10.92 -8.46 3.81
C SER A 28 -11.98 -8.06 2.78
N LYS A 29 -12.79 -7.03 3.05
CA LYS A 29 -13.74 -6.46 2.09
C LYS A 29 -13.00 -5.78 0.94
N SER A 30 -12.00 -4.95 1.22
CA SER A 30 -11.17 -4.30 0.19
C SER A 30 -10.52 -5.33 -0.73
N LYS A 31 -9.93 -6.40 -0.20
CA LYS A 31 -9.32 -7.47 -1.00
C LYS A 31 -10.32 -8.17 -1.94
N LYS A 32 -11.59 -8.31 -1.53
CA LYS A 32 -12.64 -8.89 -2.39
C LYS A 32 -13.05 -7.92 -3.50
N LEU A 33 -13.12 -6.62 -3.21
CA LEU A 33 -13.44 -5.59 -4.18
C LEU A 33 -12.31 -5.40 -5.19
N LEU A 34 -11.07 -5.36 -4.73
CA LEU A 34 -9.90 -5.21 -5.58
C LEU A 34 -9.73 -6.37 -6.57
N LEU A 35 -10.14 -7.60 -6.22
CA LEU A 35 -10.19 -8.71 -7.19
C LEU A 35 -11.14 -8.43 -8.37
N LYS A 36 -12.16 -7.59 -8.19
CA LYS A 36 -13.05 -7.14 -9.27
C LYS A 36 -12.40 -6.00 -10.06
N VAL A 37 -11.79 -5.03 -9.38
CA VAL A 37 -11.11 -3.88 -10.01
C VAL A 37 -9.98 -4.34 -10.94
N TYR A 38 -9.18 -5.30 -10.50
CA TYR A 38 -8.03 -5.81 -11.25
C TYR A 38 -8.39 -6.92 -12.26
N LYS A 39 -9.68 -7.15 -12.55
CA LYS A 39 -10.10 -8.20 -13.49
C LYS A 39 -9.54 -7.95 -14.90
N ASP A 40 -9.58 -6.69 -15.35
CA ASP A 40 -9.18 -6.31 -16.71
C ASP A 40 -7.75 -5.75 -16.78
N ASN A 41 -7.10 -5.57 -15.62
CA ASN A 41 -5.70 -5.18 -15.52
C ASN A 41 -4.93 -6.06 -14.51
N PRO A 42 -4.83 -7.38 -14.73
CA PRO A 42 -4.37 -8.32 -13.71
C PRO A 42 -2.83 -8.43 -13.66
N TYR A 43 -2.14 -7.32 -13.38
CA TYR A 43 -0.66 -7.28 -13.30
C TYR A 43 -0.18 -6.97 -11.89
N THR A 44 0.84 -7.68 -11.42
CA THR A 44 1.45 -7.41 -10.12
C THR A 44 2.25 -6.10 -10.13
N LEU A 45 2.14 -5.33 -9.04
CA LEU A 45 2.79 -4.03 -8.90
C LEU A 45 4.28 -4.11 -9.16
N TYR A 46 5.00 -4.98 -8.44
CA TYR A 46 6.47 -4.97 -8.43
C TYR A 46 7.13 -5.66 -9.62
N CYS A 47 6.54 -6.75 -10.13
CA CYS A 47 7.17 -7.55 -11.18
C CYS A 47 6.42 -7.57 -12.51
N GLY A 48 5.23 -6.96 -12.61
CA GLY A 48 4.47 -6.94 -13.86
C GLY A 48 3.95 -8.31 -14.29
N CYS A 49 3.96 -9.32 -13.40
CA CYS A 49 3.43 -10.63 -13.72
C CYS A 49 1.91 -10.60 -13.84
N THR A 50 1.38 -11.25 -14.87
CA THR A 50 -0.06 -11.52 -14.97
C THR A 50 -0.53 -12.43 -13.83
N PHE A 51 -1.79 -12.37 -13.45
CA PHE A 51 -2.38 -13.29 -12.48
C PHE A 51 -3.84 -13.64 -12.76
N LYS A 52 -4.30 -14.78 -12.26
CA LYS A 52 -5.71 -15.19 -12.30
C LYS A 52 -6.22 -15.45 -10.89
N GLY A 53 -7.21 -14.68 -10.46
CA GLY A 53 -7.72 -14.75 -9.09
C GLY A 53 -6.61 -14.46 -8.08
N LYS A 54 -6.16 -15.49 -7.36
CA LYS A 54 -5.06 -15.38 -6.37
C LYS A 54 -3.76 -16.04 -6.82
N LYS A 55 -3.66 -16.50 -8.06
CA LYS A 55 -2.49 -17.24 -8.56
C LYS A 55 -1.72 -16.39 -9.58
N PRO A 56 -0.45 -16.03 -9.31
CA PRO A 56 0.40 -15.35 -10.28
C PRO A 56 0.87 -16.33 -11.36
N ASN A 57 1.09 -15.80 -12.56
CA ASN A 57 1.80 -16.47 -13.64
C ASN A 57 3.25 -15.99 -13.67
N LEU A 58 4.15 -16.71 -12.98
CA LEU A 58 5.54 -16.29 -12.78
C LEU A 58 6.35 -16.24 -14.10
N SER A 59 6.02 -17.08 -15.08
CA SER A 59 6.72 -17.07 -16.37
C SER A 59 6.38 -15.84 -17.22
N SER A 60 5.19 -15.24 -17.05
CA SER A 60 4.77 -14.06 -17.83
C SER A 60 5.66 -12.83 -17.66
N CYS A 61 6.43 -12.79 -16.58
CA CYS A 61 7.37 -11.72 -16.23
C CYS A 61 8.79 -12.25 -15.97
N GLY A 62 9.04 -13.55 -16.19
CA GLY A 62 10.31 -14.19 -15.88
C GLY A 62 10.72 -14.16 -14.40
N TYR A 63 9.75 -14.16 -13.47
CA TYR A 63 10.03 -14.20 -12.03
C TYR A 63 10.56 -15.56 -11.60
N ILE A 64 11.66 -15.56 -10.84
CA ILE A 64 12.26 -16.76 -10.26
C ILE A 64 12.20 -16.66 -8.72
N PRO A 65 11.45 -17.55 -8.04
CA PRO A 65 11.39 -17.54 -6.58
C PRO A 65 12.76 -17.78 -5.94
N LYS A 66 13.10 -17.01 -4.91
CA LYS A 66 14.43 -17.07 -4.28
C LYS A 66 14.48 -17.96 -3.05
N LYS A 67 13.54 -17.82 -2.13
CA LYS A 67 13.55 -18.46 -0.80
C LYS A 67 12.21 -19.10 -0.44
N ASP A 68 11.09 -18.48 -0.78
CA ASP A 68 9.75 -18.92 -0.37
C ASP A 68 8.88 -19.22 -1.60
N LYS A 69 9.14 -20.37 -2.24
CA LYS A 69 8.38 -20.86 -3.39
C LYS A 69 6.89 -20.96 -3.09
N LYS A 70 6.49 -21.36 -1.88
CA LYS A 70 5.08 -21.51 -1.50
C LYS A 70 4.37 -20.16 -1.52
N ARG A 71 5.01 -19.12 -0.98
CA ARG A 71 4.45 -17.77 -0.96
C ARG A 71 4.55 -17.07 -2.31
N ALA A 72 5.56 -17.38 -3.13
CA ALA A 72 5.66 -16.91 -4.51
C ALA A 72 4.47 -17.37 -5.37
N ASN A 73 3.85 -18.51 -5.06
CA ASN A 73 2.71 -19.06 -5.79
C ASN A 73 1.33 -18.44 -5.44
N ARG A 74 1.29 -17.30 -4.74
CA ARG A 74 0.04 -16.59 -4.43
C ARG A 74 0.18 -15.08 -4.53
N ILE A 75 -0.92 -14.43 -4.91
CA ILE A 75 -1.08 -12.98 -4.82
C ILE A 75 -1.36 -12.60 -3.38
N GLU A 76 -0.63 -11.60 -2.90
CA GLU A 76 -0.92 -10.89 -1.67
C GLU A 76 -1.17 -9.42 -1.99
N TRP A 77 -2.08 -8.79 -1.27
CA TRP A 77 -2.38 -7.37 -1.44
C TRP A 77 -1.37 -6.57 -0.63
N GLU A 78 -0.49 -5.89 -1.36
CA GLU A 78 0.57 -5.04 -0.84
C GLU A 78 0.00 -3.72 -0.34
N HIS A 79 0.44 -3.30 0.84
CA HIS A 79 0.26 -1.95 1.36
C HIS A 79 1.46 -1.11 0.92
N VAL A 80 1.37 -0.36 -0.18
CA VAL A 80 2.50 0.43 -0.72
C VAL A 80 3.09 1.34 0.36
N VAL A 81 2.25 2.11 1.04
CA VAL A 81 2.55 2.64 2.37
C VAL A 81 2.28 1.52 3.37
N PRO A 82 3.32 0.92 4.00
CA PRO A 82 3.11 -0.25 4.84
C PRO A 82 2.26 0.12 6.06
N ALA A 83 1.32 -0.75 6.45
CA ALA A 83 0.47 -0.45 7.61
C ALA A 83 1.22 -0.31 8.95
N HIS A 84 2.49 -0.69 8.97
CA HIS A 84 3.40 -0.36 10.06
C HIS A 84 3.72 1.14 10.11
N ALA A 85 3.98 1.79 8.97
CA ALA A 85 4.33 3.20 8.90
C ALA A 85 3.23 4.09 9.51
N PHE A 86 2.01 4.01 8.97
CA PHE A 86 0.88 4.76 9.54
C PHE A 86 0.42 4.21 10.89
N GLY A 87 0.55 2.91 11.11
CA GLY A 87 0.09 2.24 12.33
C GLY A 87 0.77 2.74 13.59
N GLN A 88 2.06 3.07 13.53
CA GLN A 88 2.81 3.56 14.68
C GLN A 88 2.29 4.90 15.24
N SER A 89 1.56 5.70 14.47
CA SER A 89 0.93 6.92 14.96
C SER A 89 -0.16 6.65 16.02
N PHE A 90 -0.79 5.46 15.98
CA PHE A 90 -1.91 5.09 16.85
C PHE A 90 -1.43 4.57 18.21
N SER A 91 -2.11 4.97 19.30
CA SER A 91 -1.77 4.53 20.65
C SER A 91 -1.98 3.03 20.83
N GLU A 92 -2.99 2.45 20.19
CA GLU A 92 -3.30 1.02 20.25
C GLU A 92 -2.23 0.17 19.56
N TRP A 93 -1.48 0.78 18.65
CA TRP A 93 -0.30 0.14 18.08
C TRP A 93 0.88 0.14 19.06
N ARG A 94 1.22 1.30 19.63
CA ARG A 94 2.41 1.49 20.47
C ARG A 94 2.25 0.94 21.89
N ASN A 95 1.13 1.26 22.50
CA ASN A 95 0.82 1.05 23.92
C ASN A 95 -0.23 -0.04 24.12
N GLY A 96 -1.05 -0.33 23.11
CA GLY A 96 -2.19 -1.22 23.23
C GLY A 96 -3.42 -0.51 23.78
N HIS A 97 -4.41 -1.28 24.23
CA HIS A 97 -5.68 -0.76 24.76
C HIS A 97 -6.23 -1.71 25.83
N PRO A 98 -6.95 -1.25 26.88
CA PRO A 98 -7.51 -2.14 27.91
C PRO A 98 -8.39 -3.27 27.37
N LYS A 99 -9.13 -3.02 26.28
CA LYS A 99 -9.95 -4.03 25.59
C LYS A 99 -9.15 -4.96 24.66
N CYS A 100 -7.85 -4.74 24.44
CA CYS A 100 -6.98 -5.62 23.65
C CYS A 100 -6.42 -6.76 24.51
N VAL A 101 -7.33 -7.62 24.95
CA VAL A 101 -7.03 -8.82 25.73
C VAL A 101 -7.54 -10.04 24.96
N SER A 102 -6.71 -11.09 24.88
CA SER A 102 -7.09 -12.35 24.25
C SER A 102 -8.07 -13.13 25.13
N LYS A 103 -8.72 -14.17 24.57
CA LYS A 103 -9.58 -15.08 25.36
C LYS A 103 -8.85 -15.72 26.56
N LYS A 104 -7.52 -15.81 26.52
CA LYS A 104 -6.66 -16.35 27.58
C LYS A 104 -6.10 -15.25 28.51
N GLY A 105 -6.68 -14.05 28.56
CA GLY A 105 -6.22 -12.95 29.42
C GLY A 105 -4.95 -12.22 28.98
N LYS A 106 -4.24 -12.71 27.94
CA LYS A 106 -3.02 -12.05 27.44
C LYS A 106 -3.34 -10.71 26.74
N LYS A 107 -2.77 -9.60 27.23
CA LYS A 107 -2.79 -8.28 26.58
C LYS A 107 -2.02 -8.31 25.25
N PHE A 108 -2.50 -7.57 24.24
CA PHE A 108 -1.83 -7.43 22.94
C PHE A 108 -1.89 -6.01 22.41
N LYS A 109 -0.94 -5.67 21.54
CA LYS A 109 -0.80 -4.35 20.88
C LYS A 109 -0.47 -4.51 19.39
N GLY A 110 -0.14 -3.41 18.71
CA GLY A 110 0.23 -3.40 17.30
C GLY A 110 -0.98 -3.50 16.37
N ARG A 111 -0.76 -3.97 15.14
CA ARG A 111 -1.77 -4.07 14.07
C ARG A 111 -3.10 -4.65 14.56
N LYS A 112 -3.07 -5.78 15.28
CA LYS A 112 -4.28 -6.45 15.74
C LYS A 112 -5.09 -5.59 16.71
N CYS A 113 -4.43 -4.83 17.58
CA CYS A 113 -5.10 -3.95 18.54
C CYS A 113 -5.63 -2.70 17.85
N ALA A 114 -4.84 -2.07 16.98
CA ALA A 114 -5.28 -0.94 16.17
C ALA A 114 -6.50 -1.29 15.29
N GLN A 115 -6.50 -2.46 14.62
CA GLN A 115 -7.67 -2.97 13.88
C GLN A 115 -8.91 -3.15 14.77
N LYS A 116 -8.72 -3.64 16.00
CA LYS A 116 -9.83 -3.90 16.92
C LYS A 116 -10.45 -2.60 17.42
N MET A 117 -9.63 -1.60 17.71
CA MET A 117 -10.03 -0.47 18.54
C MET A 117 -10.23 0.82 17.77
N ASN A 118 -9.51 1.02 16.66
CA ASN A 118 -9.43 2.30 16.00
C ASN A 118 -10.05 2.25 14.60
N GLU A 119 -11.13 2.99 14.41
CA GLU A 119 -11.87 3.00 13.13
C GLU A 119 -11.09 3.67 12.01
N GLU A 120 -10.39 4.76 12.29
CA GLU A 120 -9.56 5.44 11.29
C GLU A 120 -8.43 4.54 10.81
N TYR A 121 -7.74 3.83 11.72
CA TYR A 121 -6.77 2.81 11.35
C TYR A 121 -7.38 1.73 10.43
N ARG A 122 -8.61 1.29 10.71
CA ARG A 122 -9.33 0.33 9.85
C ARG A 122 -9.59 0.90 8.46
N ARG A 123 -9.99 2.17 8.35
CA ARG A 123 -10.21 2.88 7.08
C ARG A 123 -8.92 2.99 6.28
N MET A 124 -7.83 3.45 6.91
CA MET A 124 -6.49 3.53 6.28
C MET A 124 -6.01 2.16 5.79
N GLN A 125 -6.17 1.12 6.61
CA GLN A 125 -5.75 -0.23 6.23
C GLN A 125 -6.58 -0.81 5.07
N ALA A 126 -7.84 -0.40 4.97
CA ALA A 126 -8.77 -0.87 3.96
C ALA A 126 -8.82 0.04 2.72
N ASP A 127 -8.06 1.14 2.71
CA ASP A 127 -8.04 2.07 1.58
C ASP A 127 -7.46 1.38 0.33
N MET A 128 -8.27 1.32 -0.72
CA MET A 128 -7.95 0.61 -1.96
C MET A 128 -6.91 1.34 -2.80
N PHE A 129 -6.72 2.65 -2.64
CA PHE A 129 -5.67 3.40 -3.32
C PHE A 129 -4.26 3.09 -2.79
N ASN A 130 -4.17 2.41 -1.64
CA ASN A 130 -2.91 1.93 -1.07
C ASN A 130 -2.73 0.41 -1.20
N LEU A 131 -3.59 -0.26 -1.99
CA LEU A 131 -3.62 -1.71 -2.08
C LEU A 131 -3.43 -2.21 -3.51
N TYR A 132 -2.32 -2.90 -3.72
CA TYR A 132 -1.92 -3.39 -5.04
C TYR A 132 -1.62 -4.89 -5.02
N PRO A 133 -1.83 -5.63 -6.12
CA PRO A 133 -1.49 -7.04 -6.18
C PRO A 133 0.04 -7.20 -6.23
N ALA A 134 0.59 -8.08 -5.42
CA ALA A 134 2.01 -8.41 -5.43
C ALA A 134 2.23 -9.93 -5.34
N ILE A 135 3.33 -10.41 -5.90
CA ILE A 135 3.81 -11.77 -5.63
C ILE A 135 4.07 -11.86 -4.13
N GLY A 136 3.50 -12.88 -3.48
CA GLY A 136 3.56 -12.98 -2.02
C GLY A 136 4.99 -13.01 -1.47
N GLU A 137 5.93 -13.66 -2.15
CA GLU A 137 7.34 -13.67 -1.73
C GLU A 137 7.94 -12.25 -1.76
N VAL A 138 7.72 -11.48 -2.83
CA VAL A 138 8.18 -10.09 -2.94
C VAL A 138 7.57 -9.23 -1.84
N ASN A 139 6.25 -9.30 -1.66
CA ASN A 139 5.54 -8.63 -0.56
C ASN A 139 6.17 -8.97 0.80
N GLY A 140 6.49 -10.25 1.01
CA GLY A 140 7.13 -10.74 2.22
C GLY A 140 8.50 -10.18 2.49
N ARG A 141 9.34 -10.15 1.46
CA ARG A 141 10.71 -9.67 1.56
C ARG A 141 10.78 -8.15 1.66
N ARG A 142 9.85 -7.46 1.00
CA ARG A 142 9.67 -6.00 1.12
C ARG A 142 9.39 -5.61 2.57
N SER A 143 8.61 -6.41 3.31
CA SER A 143 8.34 -6.18 4.73
C SER A 143 7.75 -4.79 4.99
N ASN A 144 8.40 -3.95 5.79
CA ASN A 144 8.07 -2.55 6.04
C ASN A 144 9.20 -1.60 5.60
N TYR A 145 10.02 -2.04 4.65
CA TYR A 145 11.17 -1.30 4.17
C TYR A 145 10.72 -0.12 3.29
N SER A 146 11.39 1.02 3.48
CA SER A 146 11.15 2.19 2.65
C SER A 146 11.82 2.06 1.30
N MET A 147 11.32 2.84 0.35
CA MET A 147 11.89 2.89 -0.98
C MET A 147 13.27 3.59 -0.95
N ALA A 148 14.14 3.21 -1.88
CA ALA A 148 15.39 3.89 -2.19
C ALA A 148 15.88 3.46 -3.58
N ILE A 149 16.82 4.21 -4.14
CA ILE A 149 17.67 3.71 -5.22
C ILE A 149 18.81 2.90 -4.56
N ILE A 150 19.05 1.70 -5.06
CA ILE A 150 20.03 0.74 -4.54
C ILE A 150 21.09 0.54 -5.62
N GLU A 151 22.33 0.90 -5.31
CA GLU A 151 23.42 0.66 -6.26
C GLU A 151 23.63 -0.85 -6.51
N GLY A 152 23.71 -1.18 -7.79
CA GLY A 152 23.91 -2.51 -8.33
C GLY A 152 22.61 -3.26 -8.57
N GLU A 153 22.47 -3.82 -9.77
CA GLU A 153 21.25 -4.51 -10.20
C GLU A 153 21.32 -6.01 -9.98
N LYS A 154 21.48 -6.44 -8.73
CA LYS A 154 21.47 -7.87 -8.45
C LYS A 154 20.06 -8.41 -8.67
N ARG A 155 19.82 -9.02 -9.83
CA ARG A 155 18.55 -9.61 -10.29
C ARG A 155 18.16 -10.87 -9.51
N GLU A 156 17.92 -10.71 -8.21
CA GLU A 156 17.68 -11.82 -7.27
C GLU A 156 16.37 -12.59 -7.52
N PHE A 157 15.49 -12.04 -8.35
CA PHE A 157 14.17 -12.58 -8.67
C PHE A 157 13.99 -12.90 -10.16
N GLY A 158 15.09 -13.19 -10.88
CA GLY A 158 15.04 -13.41 -12.33
C GLY A 158 14.87 -12.08 -13.07
N LYS A 159 13.92 -12.01 -14.01
CA LYS A 159 13.68 -10.79 -14.80
C LYS A 159 12.87 -9.71 -14.06
N CYS A 160 12.38 -10.01 -12.85
CA CYS A 160 11.72 -8.99 -12.03
C CYS A 160 12.75 -8.01 -11.46
N ASP A 161 12.62 -6.76 -11.89
CA ASP A 161 13.45 -5.62 -11.50
C ASP A 161 13.03 -5.06 -10.13
N VAL A 162 13.35 -5.81 -9.08
CA VAL A 162 13.20 -5.38 -7.69
C VAL A 162 14.41 -5.81 -6.88
N GLU A 163 15.04 -4.83 -6.26
CA GLU A 163 16.20 -5.03 -5.39
C GLU A 163 15.75 -4.84 -3.94
N ILE A 164 16.19 -5.76 -3.07
CA ILE A 164 15.91 -5.69 -1.64
C ILE A 164 17.22 -5.86 -0.89
N LYS A 165 17.79 -4.74 -0.43
CA LYS A 165 19.09 -4.68 0.22
C LYS A 165 19.03 -3.71 1.39
N SER A 166 19.72 -4.02 2.49
CA SER A 166 19.88 -3.11 3.64
C SER A 166 18.57 -2.49 4.16
N ARG A 167 17.49 -3.28 4.21
CA ARG A 167 16.15 -2.82 4.63
C ARG A 167 15.57 -1.68 3.78
N LYS A 168 15.94 -1.65 2.50
CA LYS A 168 15.40 -0.80 1.45
C LYS A 168 14.88 -1.66 0.31
N VAL A 169 13.95 -1.10 -0.45
CA VAL A 169 13.48 -1.68 -1.70
C VAL A 169 13.67 -0.67 -2.81
N GLU A 170 14.28 -1.10 -3.91
CA GLU A 170 14.24 -0.39 -5.16
C GLU A 170 13.16 -1.03 -6.03
N PRO A 171 12.10 -0.28 -6.38
CA PRO A 171 11.18 -0.70 -7.41
C PRO A 171 11.71 -0.35 -8.80
N ARG A 172 11.35 -1.16 -9.79
CA ARG A 172 11.51 -0.82 -11.21
C ARG A 172 11.00 0.57 -11.56
N GLU A 173 11.67 1.18 -12.53
CA GLU A 173 11.48 2.61 -12.83
C GLU A 173 10.03 2.97 -13.15
N GLU A 174 9.39 2.18 -14.00
CA GLU A 174 8.04 2.44 -14.51
C GLU A 174 6.93 2.51 -13.43
N ILE A 175 7.16 1.96 -12.23
CA ILE A 175 6.18 2.00 -11.12
C ILE A 175 6.52 3.01 -10.03
N ARG A 176 7.66 3.70 -10.13
CA ARG A 176 8.09 4.69 -9.12
C ARG A 176 7.07 5.82 -8.98
N GLY A 177 6.53 6.30 -10.09
CA GLY A 177 5.49 7.33 -10.09
C GLY A 177 4.19 6.87 -9.42
N GLU A 178 3.78 5.61 -9.63
CA GLU A 178 2.61 5.02 -8.96
C GLU A 178 2.81 4.98 -7.45
N ILE A 179 3.96 4.46 -7.01
CA ILE A 179 4.32 4.40 -5.59
C ILE A 179 4.35 5.79 -4.96
N ALA A 180 5.00 6.77 -5.61
CA ALA A 180 5.09 8.13 -5.12
C ALA A 180 3.71 8.77 -4.96
N ARG A 181 2.83 8.62 -5.96
CA ARG A 181 1.44 9.11 -5.86
C ARG A 181 0.66 8.44 -4.74
N THR A 182 0.83 7.14 -4.51
CA THR A 182 0.21 6.46 -3.37
C THR A 182 0.67 7.03 -2.03
N TYR A 183 1.97 7.32 -1.87
CA TYR A 183 2.49 7.96 -0.66
C TYR A 183 1.91 9.36 -0.46
N LEU A 184 1.91 10.19 -1.51
CA LEU A 184 1.34 11.54 -1.47
C LEU A 184 -0.17 11.54 -1.19
N TYR A 185 -0.91 10.62 -1.81
CA TYR A 185 -2.33 10.40 -1.52
C TYR A 185 -2.55 10.04 -0.05
N MET A 186 -1.84 9.03 0.46
CA MET A 186 -2.04 8.59 1.84
C MET A 186 -1.66 9.67 2.85
N ASP A 187 -0.64 10.49 2.57
CA ASP A 187 -0.24 11.61 3.42
C ASP A 187 -1.27 12.75 3.41
N SER A 188 -1.83 13.07 2.23
CA SER A 188 -2.79 14.16 2.07
C SER A 188 -4.16 13.83 2.67
N VAL A 189 -4.66 12.60 2.47
CA VAL A 189 -6.01 12.23 2.93
C VAL A 189 -6.04 11.74 4.38
N TYR A 190 -4.87 11.42 4.96
CA TYR A 190 -4.72 11.05 6.37
C TYR A 190 -3.63 11.89 7.06
N PRO A 191 -3.88 13.19 7.29
CA PRO A 191 -2.89 14.10 7.84
C PRO A 191 -2.45 13.72 9.26
N GLY A 192 -1.20 14.01 9.61
CA GLY A 192 -0.66 13.74 10.95
C GLY A 192 -0.34 12.27 11.24
N ARG A 193 -0.38 11.40 10.22
CA ARG A 193 -0.09 9.95 10.36
C ARG A 193 1.37 9.57 10.07
N GLY A 194 2.21 10.54 9.70
CA GLY A 194 3.64 10.32 9.45
C GLY A 194 3.91 9.41 8.25
N ILE A 195 3.18 9.63 7.16
CA ILE A 195 3.29 8.82 5.94
C ILE A 195 4.58 9.15 5.21
N ILE A 196 4.86 10.44 5.01
CA ILE A 196 6.10 10.94 4.41
C ILE A 196 7.04 11.41 5.54
N SER A 197 8.31 11.02 5.44
CA SER A 197 9.35 11.32 6.42
C SER A 197 10.72 11.37 5.76
N LYS A 198 11.76 11.80 6.46
CA LYS A 198 13.15 11.75 5.94
C LYS A 198 13.65 10.32 5.61
N LYS A 199 12.89 9.27 5.95
CA LYS A 199 13.29 7.87 5.78
C LYS A 199 12.79 7.26 4.47
N ASN A 200 11.89 7.91 3.74
CA ASN A 200 11.21 7.39 2.55
C ASN A 200 10.97 8.47 1.51
#